data_AF-A0A177NAM8-F1
#
_entry.id   AF-A0A177NAM8-F1
#
_cell.length_a   1.000
_cell.length_b   1.000
_cell.length_c   1.000
_cell.angle_alpha   90.00
_cell.angle_beta   90.00
_cell.angle_gamma   90.00
#
_symmetry.space_group_name_H-M   'P 1'
#
loop_
_entity.id
_entity.type
_entity.pdbx_description
1 polymer ?
#
loop_
_entity_poly.entity_id
_entity_poly.type
_entity_poly.pdbx_seq_one_letter_code
_entity_poly.pdbx_strand_id
1 'polypeptide(L)'
;MEIKLPLDAHLQAALNKVSAAFPELKLNQVLEAKIVVNQAQANLLTVNLAGKALTLQTPLPLPIAAGQSLQLQVVKLLPTPEFKLIAPALPANANPTTGGEAPLLKLAPTPTPPQAAVAGNPLTNLQLGQSVSAQVVSVGKQNVTLQLATVLPGGHTATDNTASRSPAQPITLDSRQLIETDPAKPALMPGNRIELQLVKVGSEPLFSAKLAPADSGAELVAAAFKQALPQQSSPQVLLERLDRGIGELVADKTVGETLKHLALQILRAIPDKSALFQPAGLKTAVAGSGLFLEAKLAQAGRQNSAPQTLADDFKLRLGKFIAELALELKPAAAEHPTTSSTPLLRELLRQAEGSLAKLTLDQLHSLPKDDAPRQVWVLELPFLQNGNPDLLELVVEHERGGSGNPAGQNNWVVSITITPPELATIHCKLSCYDGSVNTRFWSESAETVEKINARLDYLRRQFEEKGLKPGFMDAQHGKPAQEHSPIASPQSLLSEKV
;
A
#
# COMPACT_ATOMS: atom_id res chain seq x y z
N MET A 1 40.01 -17.93 70.16
CA MET A 1 39.00 -18.97 69.84
C MET A 1 38.01 -18.37 68.87
N GLU A 2 38.22 -18.59 67.57
CA GLU A 2 37.25 -18.20 66.54
C GLU A 2 36.17 -19.29 66.46
N ILE A 3 34.95 -18.92 66.80
CA ILE A 3 33.77 -19.79 66.66
C ILE A 3 33.32 -19.66 65.20
N LYS A 4 33.69 -20.64 64.37
CA LYS A 4 33.10 -20.83 63.04
C LYS A 4 31.71 -21.47 63.21
N LEU A 5 30.68 -20.64 63.29
CA LEU A 5 29.31 -21.09 63.00
C LEU A 5 29.16 -21.25 61.48
N PRO A 6 28.67 -22.39 60.97
CA PRO A 6 28.35 -22.52 59.56
C PRO A 6 27.16 -21.62 59.22
N LEU A 7 27.32 -20.68 58.30
CA LEU A 7 26.19 -19.96 57.72
C LEU A 7 25.35 -20.94 56.89
N ASP A 8 24.05 -20.93 57.13
CA ASP A 8 23.07 -21.75 56.42
C ASP A 8 23.13 -21.51 54.92
N ALA A 9 23.16 -22.59 54.12
CA ALA A 9 23.32 -22.53 52.67
C ALA A 9 22.21 -21.72 51.97
N HIS A 10 21.01 -21.68 52.56
CA HIS A 10 19.90 -20.84 52.10
C HIS A 10 20.13 -19.35 52.37
N LEU A 11 20.75 -19.00 53.50
CA LEU A 11 21.10 -17.62 53.81
C LEU A 11 22.22 -17.11 52.89
N GLN A 12 23.21 -17.97 52.59
CA GLN A 12 24.29 -17.68 51.66
C GLN A 12 23.80 -17.57 50.21
N ALA A 13 22.87 -18.42 49.78
CA ALA A 13 22.24 -18.34 48.47
C ALA A 13 21.33 -17.09 48.33
N ALA A 14 20.64 -16.68 49.41
CA ALA A 14 19.88 -15.44 49.44
C ALA A 14 20.79 -14.21 49.40
N LEU A 15 21.89 -14.20 50.16
CA LEU A 15 22.91 -13.14 50.11
C LEU A 15 23.53 -13.04 48.72
N ASN A 16 23.85 -14.18 48.09
CA ASN A 16 24.43 -14.23 46.74
C ASN A 16 23.43 -13.82 45.64
N LYS A 17 22.12 -14.12 45.79
CA LYS A 17 21.08 -13.65 44.86
C LYS A 17 20.79 -12.15 44.99
N VAL A 18 20.83 -11.60 46.21
CA VAL A 18 20.70 -10.16 46.44
C VAL A 18 21.94 -9.42 45.93
N SER A 19 23.15 -9.93 46.18
CA SER A 19 24.41 -9.39 45.62
C SER A 19 24.51 -9.50 44.09
N ALA A 20 23.94 -10.55 43.48
CA ALA A 20 23.89 -10.68 42.02
C ALA A 20 22.92 -9.67 41.37
N ALA A 21 21.86 -9.30 42.07
CA ALA A 21 20.93 -8.27 41.61
C ALA A 21 21.52 -6.85 41.81
N PHE A 22 22.13 -6.56 42.96
CA PHE A 22 22.67 -5.25 43.33
C PHE A 22 23.91 -5.36 44.23
N PRO A 23 25.11 -4.96 43.77
CA PRO A 23 26.35 -5.17 44.55
C PRO A 23 26.51 -4.33 45.82
N GLU A 24 25.74 -3.26 46.04
CA GLU A 24 26.00 -2.29 47.11
C GLU A 24 24.75 -1.62 47.73
N LEU A 25 23.63 -2.34 47.93
CA LEU A 25 22.48 -1.76 48.64
C LEU A 25 22.74 -1.70 50.15
N LYS A 26 22.72 -0.50 50.74
CA LYS A 26 22.85 -0.28 52.20
C LYS A 26 21.50 0.04 52.84
N LEU A 27 21.27 -0.46 54.05
CA LEU A 27 20.08 -0.12 54.83
C LEU A 27 20.03 1.41 55.05
N ASN A 28 18.84 2.01 54.90
CA ASN A 28 18.55 3.45 54.94
C ASN A 28 19.09 4.28 53.76
N GLN A 29 19.68 3.67 52.73
CA GLN A 29 20.12 4.36 51.52
C GLN A 29 18.92 4.88 50.72
N VAL A 30 19.02 6.11 50.20
CA VAL A 30 18.03 6.69 49.28
C VAL A 30 18.52 6.54 47.84
N LEU A 31 17.65 6.05 46.96
CA LEU A 31 17.93 5.72 45.56
C LEU A 31 16.98 6.50 44.64
N GLU A 32 17.52 7.02 43.54
CA GLU A 32 16.71 7.61 42.47
C GLU A 32 16.38 6.57 41.40
N ALA A 33 15.07 6.40 41.15
CA ALA A 33 14.53 5.43 40.21
C ALA A 33 13.67 6.16 39.17
N LYS A 34 13.77 5.80 37.89
CA LYS A 34 12.85 6.32 36.87
C LYS A 34 11.76 5.30 36.56
N ILE A 35 10.50 5.69 36.57
CA ILE A 35 9.40 4.77 36.25
C ILE A 35 9.48 4.38 34.78
N VAL A 36 9.52 3.09 34.48
CA VAL A 36 9.47 2.55 33.13
C VAL A 36 8.03 2.23 32.76
N VAL A 37 7.33 1.53 33.65
CA VAL A 37 5.92 1.14 33.46
C VAL A 37 5.21 1.14 34.80
N ASN A 38 4.04 1.77 34.90
CA ASN A 38 3.14 1.64 36.05
C ASN A 38 1.90 0.83 35.65
N GLN A 39 1.79 -0.40 36.17
CA GLN A 39 0.65 -1.28 35.95
C GLN A 39 -0.28 -1.21 37.17
N ALA A 40 -0.96 -0.05 37.31
CA ALA A 40 -1.79 0.27 38.47
C ALA A 40 -2.89 -0.78 38.75
N GLN A 41 -3.45 -1.43 37.72
CA GLN A 41 -4.46 -2.50 37.88
C GLN A 41 -3.89 -3.82 38.43
N ALA A 42 -2.60 -4.08 38.20
CA ALA A 42 -1.90 -5.26 38.70
C ALA A 42 -1.10 -4.99 39.97
N ASN A 43 -1.14 -3.76 40.50
CA ASN A 43 -0.32 -3.30 41.62
C ASN A 43 1.19 -3.50 41.40
N LEU A 44 1.65 -3.51 40.15
CA LEU A 44 3.06 -3.67 39.79
C LEU A 44 3.63 -2.37 39.21
N LEU A 45 4.82 -2.01 39.66
CA LEU A 45 5.54 -0.83 39.23
C LEU A 45 6.94 -1.24 38.77
N THR A 46 7.22 -1.09 37.48
CA THR A 46 8.55 -1.33 36.92
C THR A 46 9.33 -0.02 36.91
N VAL A 47 10.44 0.02 37.65
CA VAL A 47 11.33 1.17 37.76
C VAL A 47 12.72 0.82 37.24
N ASN A 48 13.42 1.80 36.67
CA ASN A 48 14.82 1.69 36.30
C ASN A 48 15.67 2.31 37.41
N LEU A 49 16.51 1.48 38.03
CA LEU A 49 17.46 1.85 39.08
C LEU A 49 18.86 1.58 38.54
N ALA A 50 19.65 2.64 38.35
CA ALA A 50 21.03 2.57 37.86
C ALA A 50 21.22 1.71 36.57
N GLY A 51 20.26 1.78 35.64
CA GLY A 51 20.30 1.08 34.35
C GLY A 51 19.68 -0.33 34.36
N LYS A 52 19.20 -0.83 35.51
CA LYS A 52 18.48 -2.11 35.60
C LYS A 52 16.99 -1.89 35.86
N ALA A 53 16.15 -2.57 35.08
CA ALA A 53 14.71 -2.60 35.28
C ALA A 53 14.34 -3.54 36.44
N LEU A 54 13.52 -3.03 37.35
CA LEU A 54 13.10 -3.70 38.56
C LEU A 54 11.59 -3.61 38.71
N THR A 55 10.93 -4.74 38.94
CA THR A 55 9.49 -4.79 39.20
C THR A 55 9.23 -4.80 40.70
N LEU A 56 8.53 -3.78 41.16
CA LEU A 56 8.11 -3.58 42.55
C LEU A 56 6.61 -3.83 42.68
N GLN A 57 6.21 -4.51 43.74
CA GLN A 57 4.81 -4.67 44.12
C GLN A 57 4.41 -3.52 45.04
N THR A 58 3.38 -2.79 44.61
CA THR A 58 2.77 -1.69 45.34
C THR A 58 1.60 -2.21 46.19
N PRO A 59 1.36 -1.69 47.41
CA PRO A 59 0.23 -2.12 48.23
C PRO A 59 -1.12 -1.55 47.76
N LEU A 60 -1.09 -0.42 47.04
CA LEU A 60 -2.26 0.25 46.48
C LEU A 60 -1.89 0.87 45.11
N PRO A 61 -2.82 0.98 44.15
CA PRO A 61 -2.58 1.65 42.87
C PRO A 61 -2.07 3.08 43.09
N LEU A 62 -0.81 3.33 42.72
CA LEU A 62 -0.22 4.67 42.80
C LEU A 62 -0.55 5.44 41.51
N PRO A 63 -1.15 6.64 41.57
CA PRO A 63 -1.48 7.46 40.40
C PRO A 63 -0.24 8.22 39.89
N ILE A 64 0.82 7.48 39.56
CA ILE A 64 2.10 8.01 39.07
C ILE A 64 2.31 7.64 37.59
N ALA A 65 2.74 8.59 36.77
CA ALA A 65 2.89 8.39 35.33
C ALA A 65 4.25 7.76 34.97
N ALA A 66 4.30 6.96 33.90
CA ALA A 66 5.56 6.43 33.38
C ALA A 66 6.51 7.56 32.96
N GLY A 67 7.81 7.41 33.23
CA GLY A 67 8.84 8.40 32.97
C GLY A 67 9.17 9.36 34.12
N GLN A 68 8.38 9.36 35.21
CA GLN A 68 8.64 10.18 36.39
C GLN A 68 9.78 9.60 37.25
N SER A 69 10.61 10.45 37.85
CA SER A 69 11.64 10.05 38.81
C SER A 69 11.05 9.91 40.22
N LEU A 70 11.45 8.86 40.92
CA LEU A 70 11.04 8.50 42.27
C LEU A 70 12.28 8.43 43.18
N GLN A 71 12.12 8.82 44.43
CA GLN A 71 13.12 8.57 45.46
C GLN A 71 12.65 7.46 46.39
N LEU A 72 13.45 6.40 46.50
CA LEU A 72 13.15 5.17 47.26
C LEU A 72 14.19 4.96 48.36
N GLN A 73 13.76 4.82 49.61
CA GLN A 73 14.64 4.48 50.73
C GLN A 73 14.63 2.98 51.00
N VAL A 74 15.80 2.35 51.10
CA VAL A 74 15.92 0.94 51.49
C VAL A 74 15.62 0.79 52.98
N VAL A 75 14.54 0.10 53.32
CA VAL A 75 14.11 -0.08 54.73
C VAL A 75 14.34 -1.50 55.25
N LYS A 76 14.48 -2.48 54.35
CA LYS A 76 14.74 -3.87 54.71
C LYS A 76 15.50 -4.55 53.58
N LEU A 77 16.47 -5.41 53.92
CA LEU A 77 17.31 -6.11 52.94
C LEU A 77 17.05 -7.63 52.88
N LEU A 78 16.58 -8.25 53.98
CA LEU A 78 16.39 -9.72 54.08
C LEU A 78 15.03 -10.05 54.69
N PRO A 79 14.34 -11.14 54.25
CA PRO A 79 14.73 -12.07 53.17
C PRO A 79 14.46 -11.53 51.75
N THR A 80 13.64 -10.49 51.61
CA THR A 80 13.41 -9.75 50.37
C THR A 80 13.61 -8.25 50.63
N PRO A 81 14.24 -7.51 49.71
CA PRO A 81 14.42 -6.07 49.88
C PRO A 81 13.08 -5.33 49.79
N GLU A 82 12.86 -4.40 50.73
CA GLU A 82 11.69 -3.53 50.79
C GLU A 82 12.14 -2.05 50.74
N PHE A 83 11.37 -1.23 50.01
CA PHE A 83 11.68 0.18 49.75
C PHE A 83 10.54 1.08 50.20
N LYS A 84 10.84 2.20 50.85
CA LYS A 84 9.87 3.23 51.22
C LYS A 84 9.92 4.37 50.22
N LEU A 85 8.78 4.76 49.65
CA LEU A 85 8.70 5.90 48.72
C LEU A 85 8.83 7.22 49.48
N ILE A 86 9.78 8.08 49.09
CA ILE A 86 10.00 9.42 49.69
C ILE A 86 9.37 10.51 48.82
N ALA A 87 9.52 10.43 47.49
CA ALA A 87 9.02 11.44 46.56
C ALA A 87 8.59 10.81 45.22
N PRO A 88 7.57 11.36 44.52
CA PRO A 88 6.82 12.59 44.87
C PRO A 88 5.84 12.38 46.03
N ALA A 89 5.58 13.44 46.81
CA ALA A 89 4.59 13.41 47.87
C ALA A 89 3.18 13.24 47.26
N LEU A 90 2.48 12.20 47.69
CA LEU A 90 1.11 11.91 47.25
C LEU A 90 0.13 12.94 47.88
N PRO A 91 -0.89 13.42 47.15
CA PRO A 91 -1.87 14.38 47.69
C PRO A 91 -2.71 13.75 48.81
N ALA A 92 -2.91 14.49 49.90
CA ALA A 92 -3.49 14.05 51.16
C ALA A 92 -5.03 13.81 51.17
N ASN A 93 -5.62 13.36 50.06
CA ASN A 93 -7.04 12.99 50.00
C ASN A 93 -7.21 11.46 49.90
N ALA A 94 -6.97 10.79 51.01
CA ALA A 94 -7.58 9.53 51.38
C ALA A 94 -7.78 9.56 52.91
N ASN A 95 -8.98 9.19 53.34
CA ASN A 95 -9.52 9.32 54.70
C ASN A 95 -8.52 9.00 55.84
N PRO A 96 -8.51 9.76 56.96
CA PRO A 96 -7.55 9.59 58.03
C PRO A 96 -8.02 8.51 58.99
N THR A 97 -7.45 7.31 58.89
CA THR A 97 -7.31 6.43 60.05
C THR A 97 -5.92 5.81 60.05
N THR A 98 -5.22 6.07 61.16
CA THR A 98 -3.93 5.54 61.61
C THR A 98 -2.67 5.93 60.81
N GLY A 99 -1.87 6.82 61.43
CA GLY A 99 -0.41 6.92 61.30
C GLY A 99 0.15 7.04 59.88
N GLY A 100 0.52 8.26 59.48
CA GLY A 100 1.18 8.53 58.20
C GLY A 100 2.49 7.76 58.04
N GLU A 101 2.43 6.66 57.28
CA GLU A 101 3.59 5.89 56.86
C GLU A 101 3.61 5.84 55.33
N ALA A 102 4.69 6.33 54.72
CA ALA A 102 4.84 6.33 53.27
C ALA A 102 4.82 4.89 52.71
N PRO A 103 4.28 4.67 51.49
CA PRO A 103 3.99 3.33 50.99
C PRO A 103 5.25 2.47 50.86
N LEU A 104 5.15 1.24 51.38
CA LEU A 104 6.20 0.22 51.37
C LEU A 104 6.09 -0.64 50.10
N LEU A 105 7.15 -0.65 49.29
CA LEU A 105 7.25 -1.35 48.01
C LEU A 105 8.10 -2.61 48.20
N LYS A 106 7.62 -3.77 47.73
CA LYS A 106 8.35 -5.05 47.84
C LYS A 106 8.87 -5.51 46.48
N LEU A 107 10.01 -6.20 46.44
CA LEU A 107 10.49 -6.81 45.19
C LEU A 107 9.53 -7.91 44.72
N ALA A 108 9.06 -7.85 43.48
CA ALA A 108 8.28 -8.94 42.90
C ALA A 108 9.21 -10.14 42.60
N PRO A 109 8.79 -11.39 42.89
CA PRO A 109 9.57 -12.56 42.54
C PRO A 109 9.75 -12.65 41.02
N THR A 110 10.98 -12.91 40.56
CA THR A 110 11.29 -13.08 39.13
C THR A 110 10.50 -14.26 38.55
N PRO A 111 9.84 -14.12 37.38
CA PRO A 111 9.15 -15.24 36.75
C PRO A 111 10.16 -16.33 36.38
N THR A 112 9.86 -17.56 36.79
CA THR A 112 10.59 -18.77 36.41
C THR A 112 10.63 -18.88 34.88
N PRO A 113 11.75 -19.26 34.25
CA PRO A 113 11.80 -19.47 32.80
C PRO A 113 10.71 -20.47 32.39
N PRO A 114 10.00 -20.22 31.27
CA PRO A 114 8.84 -21.01 30.91
C PRO A 114 9.25 -22.46 30.67
N GLN A 115 8.68 -23.38 31.46
CA GLN A 115 8.54 -24.77 31.03
C GLN A 115 7.80 -24.75 29.68
N ALA A 116 8.33 -25.51 28.72
CA ALA A 116 7.82 -25.60 27.36
C ALA A 116 6.29 -25.64 27.35
N ALA A 117 5.66 -24.56 26.90
CA ALA A 117 4.25 -24.54 26.61
C ALA A 117 4.01 -25.63 25.55
N VAL A 118 3.20 -26.63 25.91
CA VAL A 118 2.56 -27.52 24.94
C VAL A 118 1.97 -26.61 23.87
N ALA A 119 2.22 -26.90 22.59
CA ALA A 119 1.77 -26.10 21.45
C ALA A 119 0.23 -25.99 21.44
N GLY A 120 -0.29 -25.05 22.22
CA GLY A 120 -1.69 -24.68 22.26
C GLY A 120 -1.98 -23.73 21.12
N ASN A 121 -3.15 -23.89 20.51
CA ASN A 121 -3.63 -23.00 19.47
C ASN A 121 -3.56 -21.55 20.00
N PRO A 122 -2.76 -20.63 19.45
CA PRO A 122 -2.61 -19.27 19.98
C PRO A 122 -3.93 -18.48 20.06
N LEU A 123 -4.99 -18.93 19.39
CA LEU A 123 -6.34 -18.40 19.54
C LEU A 123 -6.99 -18.70 20.91
N THR A 124 -6.55 -19.73 21.65
CA THR A 124 -7.10 -20.05 22.99
C THR A 124 -6.69 -19.04 24.06
N ASN A 125 -5.66 -18.24 23.80
CA ASN A 125 -5.21 -17.20 24.72
C ASN A 125 -5.82 -15.82 24.42
N LEU A 126 -6.68 -15.71 23.40
CA LEU A 126 -7.38 -14.46 23.10
C LEU A 126 -8.48 -14.19 24.12
N GLN A 127 -8.46 -12.99 24.70
CA GLN A 127 -9.54 -12.51 25.56
C GLN A 127 -10.69 -11.97 24.70
N LEU A 128 -11.91 -11.97 25.25
CA LEU A 128 -13.09 -11.43 24.55
C LEU A 128 -12.82 -9.98 24.09
N GLY A 129 -13.03 -9.70 22.80
CA GLY A 129 -12.77 -8.40 22.19
C GLY A 129 -11.32 -8.13 21.77
N GLN A 130 -10.36 -9.00 22.10
CA GLN A 130 -8.99 -8.92 21.58
C GLN A 130 -8.96 -9.31 20.10
N SER A 131 -8.11 -8.61 19.36
CA SER A 131 -7.86 -8.82 17.94
C SER A 131 -6.48 -9.42 17.71
N VAL A 132 -6.35 -10.30 16.71
CA VAL A 132 -5.06 -10.80 16.22
C VAL A 132 -4.98 -10.70 14.71
N SER A 133 -3.81 -10.30 14.21
CA SER A 133 -3.56 -10.26 12.76
C SER A 133 -3.23 -11.65 12.23
N ALA A 134 -3.88 -12.03 11.13
CA ALA A 134 -3.66 -13.30 10.44
C ALA A 134 -3.61 -13.10 8.92
N GLN A 135 -2.97 -14.01 8.21
CA GLN A 135 -3.03 -14.12 6.76
C GLN A 135 -3.79 -15.38 6.36
N VAL A 136 -4.72 -15.27 5.42
CA VAL A 136 -5.45 -16.42 4.87
C VAL A 136 -4.49 -17.25 4.01
N VAL A 137 -4.31 -18.52 4.33
CA VAL A 137 -3.45 -19.45 3.56
C VAL A 137 -4.28 -20.24 2.55
N SER A 138 -5.46 -20.71 2.96
CA SER A 138 -6.38 -21.45 2.08
C SER A 138 -7.81 -21.35 2.58
N VAL A 139 -8.78 -21.33 1.66
CA VAL A 139 -10.22 -21.34 1.96
C VAL A 139 -10.86 -22.56 1.32
N GLY A 140 -11.34 -23.49 2.14
CA GLY A 140 -12.09 -24.68 1.73
C GLY A 140 -13.60 -24.49 1.94
N LYS A 141 -14.39 -25.52 1.59
CA LYS A 141 -15.87 -25.46 1.72
C LYS A 141 -16.37 -25.33 3.16
N GLN A 142 -15.62 -25.86 4.12
CA GLN A 142 -15.99 -25.89 5.55
C GLN A 142 -14.86 -25.44 6.47
N ASN A 143 -13.65 -25.24 5.95
CA ASN A 143 -12.46 -24.96 6.74
C ASN A 143 -11.67 -23.80 6.13
N VAL A 144 -11.15 -22.91 6.97
CA VAL A 144 -10.28 -21.79 6.58
C VAL A 144 -8.95 -21.94 7.31
N THR A 145 -7.85 -21.97 6.57
CA THR A 145 -6.50 -22.05 7.15
C THR A 145 -5.89 -20.65 7.18
N LEU A 146 -5.41 -20.25 8.36
CA LEU A 146 -4.90 -18.92 8.67
C LEU A 146 -3.49 -19.04 9.25
N GLN A 147 -2.61 -18.13 8.91
CA GLN A 147 -1.28 -17.99 9.50
C GLN A 147 -1.27 -16.74 10.39
N LEU A 148 -1.11 -16.90 11.71
CA LEU A 148 -1.08 -15.77 12.63
C LEU A 148 0.26 -15.06 12.62
N ALA A 149 0.23 -13.74 12.79
CA ALA A 149 1.41 -12.97 13.08
C ALA A 149 1.87 -13.27 14.53
N THR A 150 3.10 -13.73 14.72
CA THR A 150 3.64 -13.97 16.07
C THR A 150 3.87 -12.64 16.78
N VAL A 151 3.07 -12.35 17.80
CA VAL A 151 3.30 -11.20 18.68
C VAL A 151 4.37 -11.58 19.71
N LEU A 152 5.55 -10.98 19.60
CA LEU A 152 6.57 -11.05 20.66
C LEU A 152 6.08 -10.24 21.88
N PRO A 153 6.15 -10.78 23.11
CA PRO A 153 5.88 -10.01 24.31
C PRO A 153 7.04 -9.03 24.56
N GLY A 154 6.87 -7.80 24.10
CA GLY A 154 7.85 -6.72 24.25
C GLY A 154 7.75 -5.79 23.04
N GLY A 155 7.25 -4.57 23.25
CA GLY A 155 6.98 -3.56 22.22
C GLY A 155 8.25 -2.98 21.57
N HIS A 156 9.09 -3.83 21.00
CA HIS A 156 10.18 -3.44 20.12
C HIS A 156 9.98 -4.13 18.77
N THR A 157 9.75 -3.32 17.73
CA THR A 157 9.94 -3.73 16.35
C THR A 157 11.39 -4.17 16.19
N ALA A 158 11.61 -5.48 16.14
CA ALA A 158 12.94 -6.06 16.06
C ALA A 158 13.57 -5.74 14.69
N THR A 159 14.61 -4.90 14.71
CA THR A 159 15.60 -4.83 13.64
C THR A 159 16.39 -6.14 13.59
N ASP A 160 16.43 -6.75 12.41
CA ASP A 160 17.36 -7.77 11.90
C ASP A 160 18.06 -8.69 12.92
N ASN A 161 17.57 -9.92 13.07
CA ASN A 161 18.46 -11.07 13.23
C ASN A 161 17.83 -12.34 12.62
N THR A 162 18.35 -12.74 11.46
CA THR A 162 17.92 -13.88 10.65
C THR A 162 18.70 -15.14 11.03
N ALA A 163 18.35 -15.79 12.13
CA ALA A 163 18.72 -17.19 12.40
C ALA A 163 17.96 -17.69 13.64
N SER A 164 16.69 -18.10 13.46
CA SER A 164 15.83 -18.91 14.35
C SER A 164 14.36 -18.45 14.24
N ARG A 165 13.79 -18.46 13.03
CA ARG A 165 12.32 -18.32 12.86
C ARG A 165 11.72 -19.72 12.78
N SER A 166 11.06 -20.18 13.84
CA SER A 166 10.07 -21.25 13.69
C SER A 166 8.96 -20.71 12.78
N PRO A 167 8.54 -21.43 11.73
CA PRO A 167 7.41 -20.98 10.92
C PRO A 167 6.18 -20.86 11.82
N ALA A 168 5.49 -19.71 11.77
CA ALA A 168 4.22 -19.54 12.45
C ALA A 168 3.28 -20.66 11.98
N GLN A 169 2.87 -21.54 12.90
CA GLN A 169 2.06 -22.71 12.57
C GLN A 169 0.72 -22.25 11.97
N PRO A 170 0.30 -22.80 10.82
CA PRO A 170 -1.01 -22.53 10.26
C PRO A 170 -2.09 -23.13 11.17
N ILE A 171 -3.18 -22.39 11.36
CA ILE A 171 -4.32 -22.78 12.17
C ILE A 171 -5.52 -22.92 11.24
N THR A 172 -6.24 -24.01 11.38
CA THR A 172 -7.46 -24.27 10.62
C THR A 172 -8.66 -24.01 11.52
N LEU A 173 -9.57 -23.15 11.06
CA LEU A 173 -10.86 -22.86 11.69
C LEU A 173 -11.98 -23.43 10.83
N ASP A 174 -13.09 -23.81 11.47
CA ASP A 174 -14.32 -24.13 10.74
C ASP A 174 -14.94 -22.82 10.23
N SER A 175 -15.45 -22.81 9.00
CA SER A 175 -16.08 -21.62 8.40
C SER A 175 -17.25 -21.09 9.24
N ARG A 176 -17.92 -21.93 10.05
CA ARG A 176 -19.01 -21.53 10.98
C ARG A 176 -18.51 -20.75 12.19
N GLN A 177 -17.21 -20.83 12.49
CA GLN A 177 -16.57 -20.07 13.57
C GLN A 177 -16.20 -18.65 13.12
N LEU A 178 -16.36 -18.31 11.84
CA LEU A 178 -16.06 -17.00 11.27
C LEU A 178 -17.34 -16.24 10.94
N ILE A 179 -17.45 -15.02 11.44
CA ILE A 179 -18.50 -14.06 11.10
C ILE A 179 -17.85 -12.96 10.25
N GLU A 180 -18.18 -12.90 8.96
CA GLU A 180 -17.86 -11.75 8.12
C GLU A 180 -18.75 -10.57 8.53
N THR A 181 -18.14 -9.50 9.03
CA THR A 181 -18.87 -8.34 9.55
C THR A 181 -19.31 -7.33 8.49
N ASP A 182 -18.98 -7.55 7.21
CA ASP A 182 -19.29 -6.61 6.13
C ASP A 182 -19.88 -7.34 4.91
N PRO A 183 -21.20 -7.25 4.67
CA PRO A 183 -21.86 -7.91 3.54
C PRO A 183 -21.56 -7.25 2.18
N ALA A 184 -20.86 -6.10 2.15
CA ALA A 184 -20.54 -5.36 0.93
C ALA A 184 -19.09 -5.56 0.45
N LYS A 185 -18.30 -6.44 1.08
CA LYS A 185 -16.88 -6.68 0.75
C LYS A 185 -16.63 -8.09 0.20
N PRO A 186 -15.56 -8.28 -0.60
CA PRO A 186 -15.26 -9.57 -1.22
C PRO A 186 -15.01 -10.65 -0.16
N ALA A 187 -15.46 -11.87 -0.46
CA ALA A 187 -15.24 -13.06 0.35
C ALA A 187 -13.73 -13.25 0.65
N LEU A 188 -13.42 -13.83 1.82
CA LEU A 188 -12.05 -14.20 2.18
C LEU A 188 -11.37 -15.00 1.05
N MET A 189 -10.23 -14.50 0.56
CA MET A 189 -9.39 -15.18 -0.44
C MET A 189 -8.02 -15.53 0.17
N PRO A 190 -7.36 -16.62 -0.29
CA PRO A 190 -5.97 -16.90 0.03
C PRO A 190 -5.08 -15.66 -0.24
N GLY A 191 -4.22 -15.32 0.71
CA GLY A 191 -3.34 -14.16 0.68
C GLY A 191 -3.83 -12.97 1.52
N ASN A 192 -5.14 -12.87 1.80
CA ASN A 192 -5.71 -11.72 2.52
C ASN A 192 -5.16 -11.61 3.95
N ARG A 193 -4.74 -10.41 4.35
CA ARG A 193 -4.50 -10.10 5.77
C ARG A 193 -5.81 -9.68 6.45
N ILE A 194 -6.11 -10.32 7.57
CA ILE A 194 -7.33 -10.11 8.33
C ILE A 194 -6.99 -9.83 9.80
N GLU A 195 -7.88 -9.08 10.42
CA GLU A 195 -7.93 -8.90 11.86
C GLU A 195 -9.06 -9.81 12.39
N LEU A 196 -8.66 -10.81 13.18
CA LEU A 196 -9.56 -11.76 13.83
C LEU A 196 -9.84 -11.26 15.24
N GLN A 197 -11.09 -10.87 15.50
CA GLN A 197 -11.54 -10.47 16.83
C GLN A 197 -12.38 -11.58 17.46
N LEU A 198 -12.07 -11.98 18.69
CA LEU A 198 -12.89 -12.96 19.41
C LEU A 198 -14.21 -12.32 19.88
N VAL A 199 -15.34 -12.82 19.37
CA VAL A 199 -16.70 -12.30 19.63
C VAL A 199 -17.44 -13.14 20.65
N LYS A 200 -17.17 -14.45 20.72
CA LYS A 200 -17.78 -15.34 21.71
C LYS A 200 -16.77 -16.37 22.20
N VAL A 201 -16.63 -16.46 23.52
CA VAL A 201 -15.84 -17.51 24.20
C VAL A 201 -16.73 -18.72 24.47
N GLY A 202 -16.22 -19.93 24.24
CA GLY A 202 -16.97 -21.17 24.46
C GLY A 202 -16.27 -22.40 23.88
N SER A 203 -16.92 -23.56 23.92
CA SER A 203 -16.45 -24.80 23.27
C SER A 203 -16.36 -24.67 21.73
N GLU A 204 -17.16 -23.75 21.17
CA GLU A 204 -17.08 -23.30 19.78
C GLU A 204 -16.89 -21.78 19.78
N PRO A 205 -15.63 -21.28 19.74
CA PRO A 205 -15.38 -19.86 19.71
C PRO A 205 -15.83 -19.24 18.38
N LEU A 206 -16.43 -18.06 18.43
CA LEU A 206 -16.81 -17.28 17.24
C LEU A 206 -15.88 -16.07 17.10
N PHE A 207 -15.35 -15.88 15.91
CA PHE A 207 -14.46 -14.80 15.54
C PHE A 207 -15.11 -13.90 14.50
N SER A 208 -15.02 -12.59 14.70
CA SER A 208 -15.29 -11.61 13.64
C SER A 208 -14.02 -11.47 12.83
N ALA A 209 -14.13 -11.73 11.52
CA ALA A 209 -13.05 -11.45 10.58
C ALA A 209 -13.33 -10.10 9.91
N LYS A 210 -12.42 -9.16 10.13
CA LYS A 210 -12.37 -7.91 9.38
C LYS A 210 -11.15 -7.94 8.49
N LEU A 211 -11.27 -7.52 7.24
CA LEU A 211 -10.09 -7.26 6.43
C LEU A 211 -9.29 -6.17 7.15
N ALA A 212 -8.02 -6.44 7.46
CA ALA A 212 -7.19 -5.42 8.09
C ALA A 212 -7.11 -4.20 7.13
N PRO A 213 -7.25 -2.95 7.61
CA PRO A 213 -7.06 -1.76 6.80
C PRO A 213 -5.57 -1.69 6.50
N ALA A 214 -5.14 -2.38 5.46
CA ALA A 214 -3.72 -2.53 5.28
C ALA A 214 -3.15 -1.29 4.60
N ASP A 215 -1.82 -1.28 4.65
CA ASP A 215 -0.95 -1.05 3.49
C ASP A 215 -1.35 -1.85 2.21
N SER A 216 -2.59 -2.40 2.13
CA SER A 216 -3.24 -3.17 1.07
C SER A 216 -3.18 -2.46 -0.26
N GLY A 217 -3.36 -1.13 -0.25
CA GLY A 217 -3.22 -0.34 -1.46
C GLY A 217 -1.82 -0.50 -2.06
N ALA A 218 -0.78 -0.29 -1.24
CA ALA A 218 0.60 -0.36 -1.70
C ALA A 218 1.01 -1.79 -2.13
N GLU A 219 0.60 -2.83 -1.37
CA GLU A 219 0.92 -4.22 -1.69
C GLU A 219 0.17 -4.73 -2.95
N LEU A 220 -1.11 -4.38 -3.10
CA LEU A 220 -1.89 -4.69 -4.31
C LEU A 220 -1.36 -3.94 -5.53
N VAL A 221 -1.01 -2.66 -5.38
CA VAL A 221 -0.37 -1.88 -6.43
C VAL A 221 0.96 -2.51 -6.82
N ALA A 222 1.81 -2.87 -5.85
CA ALA A 222 3.08 -3.52 -6.12
C ALA A 222 2.91 -4.88 -6.83
N ALA A 223 1.92 -5.68 -6.45
CA ALA A 223 1.60 -6.94 -7.13
C ALA A 223 1.13 -6.69 -8.57
N ALA A 224 0.23 -5.72 -8.78
CA ALA A 224 -0.26 -5.34 -10.10
C ALA A 224 0.88 -4.84 -11.02
N PHE A 225 1.80 -4.01 -10.50
CA PHE A 225 3.01 -3.60 -11.21
C PHE A 225 3.84 -4.81 -11.65
N LYS A 226 4.15 -5.74 -10.72
CA LYS A 226 4.96 -6.92 -11.02
C LYS A 226 4.34 -7.82 -12.10
N GLN A 227 3.02 -7.94 -12.11
CA GLN A 227 2.29 -8.77 -13.09
C GLN A 227 2.17 -8.09 -14.46
N ALA A 228 1.90 -6.78 -14.49
CA ALA A 228 1.65 -6.03 -15.72
C ALA A 228 2.95 -5.68 -16.47
N LEU A 229 4.05 -5.41 -15.75
CA LEU A 229 5.29 -4.91 -16.34
C LEU A 229 5.88 -5.79 -17.45
N PRO A 230 5.96 -7.13 -17.33
CA PRO A 230 6.53 -7.98 -18.38
C PRO A 230 5.64 -8.14 -19.62
N GLN A 231 4.34 -7.91 -19.47
CA GLN A 231 3.33 -8.20 -20.50
C GLN A 231 2.90 -6.95 -21.27
N GLN A 232 3.20 -5.76 -20.73
CA GLN A 232 2.73 -4.49 -21.29
C GLN A 232 3.09 -4.34 -22.77
N SER A 233 2.12 -3.90 -23.56
CA SER A 233 2.30 -3.52 -24.95
C SER A 233 1.46 -2.29 -25.25
N SER A 234 1.91 -1.46 -26.19
CA SER A 234 1.14 -0.29 -26.61
C SER A 234 -0.24 -0.72 -27.13
N PRO A 235 -1.33 -0.03 -26.73
CA PRO A 235 -2.66 -0.27 -27.26
C PRO A 235 -2.74 -0.19 -28.79
N GLN A 236 -1.87 0.62 -29.41
CA GLN A 236 -1.80 0.74 -30.87
C GLN A 236 -1.56 -0.61 -31.55
N VAL A 237 -0.70 -1.47 -30.98
CA VAL A 237 -0.38 -2.78 -31.56
C VAL A 237 -1.62 -3.68 -31.65
N LEU A 238 -2.43 -3.68 -30.58
CA LEU A 238 -3.72 -4.38 -30.57
C LEU A 238 -4.65 -3.82 -31.64
N LEU A 239 -4.79 -2.49 -31.68
CA LEU A 239 -5.73 -1.83 -32.59
C LEU A 239 -5.37 -2.08 -34.06
N GLU A 240 -4.09 -1.97 -34.42
CA GLU A 240 -3.61 -2.28 -35.77
C GLU A 240 -3.78 -3.75 -36.15
N ARG A 241 -3.60 -4.67 -35.20
CA ARG A 241 -3.81 -6.10 -35.48
C ARG A 241 -5.29 -6.41 -35.63
N LEU A 242 -6.13 -5.82 -34.79
CA LEU A 242 -7.58 -5.98 -34.81
C LEU A 242 -8.15 -5.42 -36.10
N ASP A 243 -7.74 -4.21 -36.51
CA ASP A 243 -8.15 -3.59 -37.77
C ASP A 243 -7.79 -4.46 -38.98
N ARG A 244 -6.54 -4.93 -39.06
CA ARG A 244 -6.11 -5.85 -40.13
C ARG A 244 -6.80 -7.22 -40.11
N GLY A 245 -7.18 -7.69 -38.92
CA GLY A 245 -7.78 -9.02 -38.70
C GLY A 245 -9.31 -9.03 -38.72
N ILE A 246 -9.98 -7.86 -38.72
CA ILE A 246 -11.41 -7.78 -38.50
C ILE A 246 -12.21 -8.49 -39.59
N GLY A 247 -11.75 -8.42 -40.85
CA GLY A 247 -12.40 -9.08 -41.97
C GLY A 247 -12.38 -10.61 -41.85
N GLU A 248 -11.22 -11.17 -41.47
CA GLU A 248 -11.05 -12.61 -41.21
C GLU A 248 -11.95 -13.06 -40.05
N LEU A 249 -11.91 -12.29 -38.94
CA LEU A 249 -12.68 -12.58 -37.73
C LEU A 249 -14.20 -12.57 -37.98
N VAL A 250 -14.70 -11.58 -38.72
CA VAL A 250 -16.13 -11.45 -39.02
C VAL A 250 -16.60 -12.50 -40.01
N ALA A 251 -15.77 -12.87 -40.99
CA ALA A 251 -16.09 -13.89 -41.99
C ALA A 251 -16.12 -15.31 -41.42
N ASP A 252 -15.38 -15.58 -40.34
CA ASP A 252 -15.33 -16.88 -39.70
C ASP A 252 -16.65 -17.20 -38.96
N LYS A 253 -17.38 -18.20 -39.45
CA LYS A 253 -18.65 -18.65 -38.85
C LYS A 253 -18.47 -19.40 -37.53
N THR A 254 -17.25 -19.83 -37.22
CA THR A 254 -16.93 -20.57 -36.00
C THR A 254 -16.67 -19.66 -34.80
N VAL A 255 -16.39 -18.38 -35.07
CA VAL A 255 -16.24 -17.33 -34.06
C VAL A 255 -17.62 -16.87 -33.58
N GLY A 256 -17.78 -16.68 -32.27
CA GLY A 256 -19.02 -16.25 -31.65
C GLY A 256 -19.41 -14.83 -32.04
N GLU A 257 -20.71 -14.57 -32.22
CA GLU A 257 -21.23 -13.24 -32.58
C GLU A 257 -20.91 -12.18 -31.53
N THR A 258 -20.87 -12.57 -30.25
CA THR A 258 -20.48 -11.67 -29.15
C THR A 258 -19.06 -11.13 -29.34
N LEU A 259 -18.10 -11.99 -29.71
CA LEU A 259 -16.71 -11.58 -29.90
C LEU A 259 -16.58 -10.65 -31.12
N LYS A 260 -17.25 -10.97 -32.23
CA LYS A 260 -17.31 -10.11 -33.42
C LYS A 260 -17.88 -8.73 -33.10
N HIS A 261 -18.96 -8.69 -32.32
CA HIS A 261 -19.58 -7.44 -31.92
C HIS A 261 -18.65 -6.59 -31.05
N LEU A 262 -17.98 -7.20 -30.05
CA LEU A 262 -17.01 -6.51 -29.21
C LEU A 262 -15.82 -5.97 -30.01
N ALA A 263 -15.29 -6.76 -30.94
CA ALA A 263 -14.22 -6.33 -31.84
C ALA A 263 -14.60 -5.08 -32.65
N LEU A 264 -15.78 -5.09 -33.29
CA LEU A 264 -16.30 -3.96 -34.05
C LEU A 264 -16.60 -2.75 -33.15
N GLN A 265 -17.11 -2.97 -31.94
CA GLN A 265 -17.35 -1.91 -30.97
C GLN A 265 -16.08 -1.24 -30.50
N ILE A 266 -14.98 -1.99 -30.32
CA ILE A 266 -13.68 -1.41 -29.94
C ILE A 266 -13.19 -0.48 -31.05
N LEU A 267 -13.18 -0.93 -32.31
CA LEU A 267 -12.72 -0.12 -33.44
C LEU A 267 -13.60 1.13 -33.67
N ARG A 268 -14.93 0.98 -33.54
CA ARG A 268 -15.87 2.11 -33.70
C ARG A 268 -15.85 3.11 -32.55
N ALA A 269 -15.28 2.77 -31.40
CA ALA A 269 -15.14 3.68 -30.27
C ALA A 269 -14.08 4.76 -30.53
N ILE A 270 -13.16 4.50 -31.45
CA ILE A 270 -11.98 5.32 -31.66
C ILE A 270 -12.39 6.56 -32.46
N PRO A 271 -12.13 7.77 -31.95
CA PRO A 271 -12.44 9.00 -32.67
C PRO A 271 -11.54 9.17 -33.89
N ASP A 272 -12.07 9.75 -34.97
CA ASP A 272 -11.24 10.23 -36.07
C ASP A 272 -10.31 11.36 -35.62
N LYS A 273 -9.19 11.54 -36.33
CA LYS A 273 -8.26 12.66 -36.14
C LYS A 273 -8.97 14.01 -36.12
N SER A 274 -9.94 14.21 -37.01
CA SER A 274 -10.71 15.46 -37.09
C SER A 274 -11.58 15.70 -35.87
N ALA A 275 -11.94 14.66 -35.12
CA ALA A 275 -12.70 14.75 -33.87
C ALA A 275 -11.76 14.93 -32.67
N LEU A 276 -10.71 14.11 -32.54
CA LEU A 276 -9.80 14.17 -31.39
C LEU A 276 -9.04 15.49 -31.33
N PHE A 277 -8.58 16.03 -32.46
CA PHE A 277 -7.74 17.23 -32.51
C PHE A 277 -8.55 18.55 -32.48
N GLN A 278 -9.85 18.47 -32.16
CA GLN A 278 -10.66 19.64 -31.81
C GLN A 278 -10.63 19.89 -30.30
N PRO A 279 -10.68 21.15 -29.84
CA PRO A 279 -10.62 21.46 -28.41
C PRO A 279 -11.66 20.71 -27.57
N ALA A 280 -12.90 20.61 -28.06
CA ALA A 280 -13.97 19.89 -27.37
C ALA A 280 -13.76 18.37 -27.37
N GLY A 281 -13.24 17.82 -28.48
CA GLY A 281 -12.95 16.40 -28.63
C GLY A 281 -11.82 15.95 -27.72
N LEU A 282 -10.69 16.66 -27.73
CA LEU A 282 -9.56 16.40 -26.83
C LEU A 282 -9.98 16.48 -25.37
N LYS A 283 -10.73 17.52 -24.99
CA LYS A 283 -11.26 17.67 -23.63
C LYS A 283 -12.13 16.48 -23.22
N THR A 284 -13.01 16.02 -24.11
CA THR A 284 -13.88 14.87 -23.87
C THR A 284 -13.08 13.59 -23.73
N ALA A 285 -12.10 13.37 -24.61
CA ALA A 285 -11.20 12.22 -24.55
C ALA A 285 -10.43 12.18 -23.22
N VAL A 286 -9.75 13.27 -22.85
CA VAL A 286 -9.02 13.35 -21.56
C VAL A 286 -9.95 13.11 -20.37
N ALA A 287 -11.14 13.72 -20.36
CA ALA A 287 -12.10 13.56 -19.28
C ALA A 287 -12.75 12.16 -19.23
N GLY A 288 -12.70 11.41 -20.33
CA GLY A 288 -13.16 10.03 -20.46
C GLY A 288 -12.06 8.99 -20.32
N SER A 289 -10.84 9.39 -19.94
CA SER A 289 -9.69 8.49 -19.85
C SER A 289 -9.12 8.39 -18.43
N GLY A 290 -8.43 7.28 -18.16
CA GLY A 290 -7.62 7.08 -16.96
C GLY A 290 -8.37 7.33 -15.64
N LEU A 291 -7.66 7.93 -14.68
CA LEU A 291 -8.18 8.23 -13.34
C LEU A 291 -9.39 9.18 -13.35
N PHE A 292 -9.55 10.01 -14.38
CA PHE A 292 -10.70 10.92 -14.48
C PHE A 292 -12.01 10.16 -14.66
N LEU A 293 -12.01 9.15 -15.53
CA LEU A 293 -13.16 8.28 -15.71
C LEU A 293 -13.40 7.44 -14.46
N GLU A 294 -12.35 6.83 -13.89
CA GLU A 294 -12.49 6.01 -12.68
C GLU A 294 -13.07 6.79 -11.50
N ALA A 295 -12.67 8.05 -11.32
CA ALA A 295 -13.26 8.92 -10.31
C ALA A 295 -14.76 9.18 -10.56
N LYS A 296 -15.17 9.41 -11.82
CA LYS A 296 -16.59 9.56 -12.18
C LYS A 296 -17.38 8.27 -11.91
N LEU A 297 -16.81 7.12 -12.26
CA LEU A 297 -17.43 5.81 -12.02
C LEU A 297 -17.59 5.52 -10.52
N ALA A 298 -16.57 5.80 -9.72
CA ALA A 298 -16.62 5.65 -8.27
C ALA A 298 -17.68 6.57 -7.64
N GLN A 299 -17.80 7.81 -8.12
CA GLN A 299 -18.85 8.74 -7.67
C GLN A 299 -20.24 8.25 -8.04
N ALA A 300 -20.43 7.77 -9.26
CA ALA A 300 -21.73 7.27 -9.71
C ALA A 300 -22.16 5.99 -8.98
N GLY A 301 -21.21 5.11 -8.66
CA GLY A 301 -21.45 3.95 -7.80
C GLY A 301 -21.94 4.34 -6.40
N ARG A 302 -21.43 5.44 -5.83
CA ARG A 302 -21.94 5.99 -4.56
C ARG A 302 -23.34 6.59 -4.68
N GLN A 303 -23.69 7.09 -5.87
CA GLN A 303 -24.98 7.72 -6.16
C GLN A 303 -26.01 6.74 -6.75
N ASN A 304 -25.67 5.44 -6.81
CA ASN A 304 -26.51 4.35 -7.35
C ASN A 304 -27.16 4.67 -8.71
N SER A 305 -26.47 5.47 -9.53
CA SER A 305 -26.93 5.94 -10.83
C SER A 305 -26.07 5.29 -11.91
N ALA A 306 -26.67 4.65 -12.91
CA ALA A 306 -25.93 4.07 -14.02
C ALA A 306 -25.35 5.20 -14.89
N PRO A 307 -24.02 5.37 -14.98
CA PRO A 307 -23.44 6.35 -15.90
C PRO A 307 -23.72 5.90 -17.32
N GLN A 308 -24.31 6.76 -18.15
CA GLN A 308 -24.33 6.48 -19.60
C GLN A 308 -22.90 6.37 -20.17
N THR A 309 -21.91 6.98 -19.50
CA THR A 309 -20.49 6.90 -19.84
C THR A 309 -19.86 5.52 -19.64
N LEU A 310 -20.52 4.57 -18.96
CA LEU A 310 -19.99 3.22 -18.77
C LEU A 310 -19.94 2.43 -20.09
N ALA A 311 -20.88 2.72 -21.00
CA ALA A 311 -20.96 2.04 -22.29
C ALA A 311 -19.75 2.35 -23.17
N ASP A 312 -19.13 3.53 -22.99
CA ASP A 312 -18.02 4.03 -23.79
C ASP A 312 -16.64 3.81 -23.16
N ASP A 313 -16.57 3.12 -22.01
CA ASP A 313 -15.28 2.84 -21.36
C ASP A 313 -14.46 1.81 -22.16
N PHE A 314 -13.29 2.24 -22.63
CA PHE A 314 -12.35 1.41 -23.37
C PHE A 314 -11.83 0.25 -22.52
N LYS A 315 -11.49 0.49 -21.26
CA LYS A 315 -10.95 -0.55 -20.35
C LYS A 315 -11.97 -1.66 -20.12
N LEU A 316 -13.24 -1.31 -19.92
CA LEU A 316 -14.34 -2.27 -19.80
C LEU A 316 -14.55 -3.07 -21.10
N ARG A 317 -14.57 -2.42 -22.27
CA ARG A 317 -14.70 -3.12 -23.56
C ARG A 317 -13.54 -4.09 -23.77
N LEU A 318 -12.32 -3.66 -23.45
CA LEU A 318 -11.12 -4.49 -23.54
C LEU A 318 -11.19 -5.69 -22.59
N GLY A 319 -11.61 -5.49 -21.34
CA GLY A 319 -11.79 -6.57 -20.37
C GLY A 319 -12.83 -7.61 -20.81
N LYS A 320 -13.96 -7.16 -21.37
CA LYS A 320 -14.97 -8.06 -21.97
C LYS A 320 -14.40 -8.83 -23.16
N PHE A 321 -13.66 -8.14 -24.02
CA PHE A 321 -13.03 -8.76 -25.19
C PHE A 321 -12.01 -9.85 -24.81
N ILE A 322 -11.17 -9.59 -23.81
CA ILE A 322 -10.23 -10.59 -23.24
C ILE A 322 -10.99 -11.80 -22.69
N ALA A 323 -12.07 -11.56 -21.92
CA ALA A 323 -12.86 -12.64 -21.34
C ALA A 323 -13.48 -13.55 -22.41
N GLU A 324 -14.07 -12.95 -23.46
CA GLU A 324 -14.66 -13.70 -24.58
C GLU A 324 -13.60 -14.44 -25.40
N LEU A 325 -12.45 -13.81 -25.69
CA LEU A 325 -11.31 -14.48 -26.35
C LEU A 325 -10.84 -15.70 -25.55
N ALA A 326 -10.71 -15.56 -24.23
CA ALA A 326 -10.31 -16.66 -23.37
C ALA A 326 -11.36 -17.79 -23.35
N LEU A 327 -12.65 -17.49 -23.47
CA LEU A 327 -13.70 -18.50 -23.59
C LEU A 327 -13.64 -19.24 -24.93
N GLU A 328 -13.47 -18.52 -26.04
CA GLU A 328 -13.36 -19.15 -27.37
C GLU A 328 -12.08 -19.99 -27.54
N LEU A 329 -11.01 -19.63 -26.83
CA LEU A 329 -9.74 -20.35 -26.87
C LEU A 329 -9.67 -21.52 -25.87
N LYS A 330 -10.66 -21.70 -24.99
CA LYS A 330 -10.69 -22.88 -24.12
C LYS A 330 -10.79 -24.14 -24.97
N PRO A 331 -9.93 -25.14 -24.76
CA PRO A 331 -10.04 -26.40 -25.47
C PRO A 331 -11.38 -27.04 -25.13
N ALA A 332 -12.30 -27.07 -26.09
CA ALA A 332 -13.51 -27.86 -25.99
C ALA A 332 -13.08 -29.33 -25.89
N ALA A 333 -13.51 -30.02 -24.83
CA ALA A 333 -13.45 -31.47 -24.79
C ALA A 333 -14.23 -31.99 -25.99
N ALA A 334 -13.50 -32.44 -27.01
CA ALA A 334 -13.93 -33.20 -28.18
C ALA A 334 -15.41 -33.03 -28.58
N GLU A 335 -15.73 -32.08 -29.49
CA GLU A 335 -16.85 -32.22 -30.45
C GLU A 335 -17.02 -31.06 -31.46
N HIS A 336 -16.32 -29.91 -31.31
CA HIS A 336 -16.41 -28.80 -32.29
C HIS A 336 -15.15 -28.65 -33.15
N PRO A 337 -15.30 -28.29 -34.45
CA PRO A 337 -14.18 -28.10 -35.35
C PRO A 337 -13.29 -26.96 -34.85
N THR A 338 -11.97 -27.19 -34.87
CA THR A 338 -10.95 -26.17 -34.61
C THR A 338 -11.25 -24.90 -35.40
N THR A 339 -11.45 -23.78 -34.72
CA THR A 339 -11.72 -22.49 -35.37
C THR A 339 -10.56 -22.15 -36.30
N SER A 340 -10.83 -21.86 -37.57
CA SER A 340 -9.79 -21.47 -38.55
C SER A 340 -8.99 -20.26 -38.07
N SER A 341 -9.65 -19.38 -37.32
CA SER A 341 -9.08 -18.17 -36.74
C SER A 341 -8.30 -18.38 -35.43
N THR A 342 -8.12 -19.62 -34.93
CA THR A 342 -7.40 -19.87 -33.65
C THR A 342 -6.07 -19.09 -33.51
N PRO A 343 -5.16 -19.05 -34.51
CA PRO A 343 -3.91 -18.28 -34.36
C PRO A 343 -4.14 -16.76 -34.24
N LEU A 344 -5.11 -16.20 -34.99
CA LEU A 344 -5.52 -14.81 -34.87
C LEU A 344 -6.07 -14.52 -33.46
N LEU A 345 -6.97 -15.37 -32.95
CA LEU A 345 -7.56 -15.22 -31.63
C LEU A 345 -6.51 -15.22 -30.52
N ARG A 346 -5.52 -16.12 -30.57
CA ARG A 346 -4.42 -16.16 -29.58
C ARG A 346 -3.57 -14.90 -29.63
N GLU A 347 -3.30 -14.38 -30.82
CA GLU A 347 -2.52 -13.15 -30.96
C GLU A 347 -3.32 -11.93 -30.44
N LEU A 348 -4.61 -11.83 -30.78
CA LEU A 348 -5.48 -10.79 -30.26
C LEU A 348 -5.59 -10.84 -28.74
N LEU A 349 -5.68 -12.03 -28.13
CA LEU A 349 -5.70 -12.19 -26.68
C LEU A 349 -4.41 -11.65 -26.06
N ARG A 350 -3.25 -12.08 -26.56
CA ARG A 350 -1.94 -11.63 -26.06
C ARG A 350 -1.78 -10.12 -26.15
N GLN A 351 -2.19 -9.52 -27.27
CA GLN A 351 -2.10 -8.07 -27.47
C GLN A 351 -3.13 -7.31 -26.62
N ALA A 352 -4.32 -7.88 -26.39
CA ALA A 352 -5.34 -7.29 -25.55
C ALA A 352 -4.92 -7.28 -24.08
N GLU A 353 -4.37 -8.39 -23.59
CA GLU A 353 -3.78 -8.49 -22.25
C GLU A 353 -2.63 -7.50 -22.07
N GLY A 354 -1.75 -7.37 -23.06
CA GLY A 354 -0.65 -6.41 -23.02
C GLY A 354 -1.11 -4.94 -23.04
N SER A 355 -2.12 -4.62 -23.84
CA SER A 355 -2.76 -3.30 -23.86
C SER A 355 -3.43 -2.96 -22.51
N LEU A 356 -4.12 -3.93 -21.90
CA LEU A 356 -4.72 -3.78 -20.57
C LEU A 356 -3.65 -3.59 -19.49
N ALA A 357 -2.54 -4.33 -19.58
CA ALA A 357 -1.41 -4.22 -18.67
C ALA A 357 -0.76 -2.83 -18.76
N LYS A 358 -0.54 -2.32 -19.98
CA LYS A 358 -0.01 -0.97 -20.22
C LYS A 358 -0.93 0.12 -19.67
N LEU A 359 -2.22 0.05 -19.98
CA LEU A 359 -3.21 0.99 -19.46
C LEU A 359 -3.27 0.98 -17.92
N THR A 360 -3.22 -0.21 -17.32
CA THR A 360 -3.19 -0.37 -15.85
C THR A 360 -1.93 0.27 -15.26
N LEU A 361 -0.77 0.06 -15.90
CA LEU A 361 0.49 0.65 -15.46
C LEU A 361 0.45 2.18 -15.48
N ASP A 362 -0.08 2.77 -16.54
CA ASP A 362 -0.18 4.24 -16.69
C ASP A 362 -1.15 4.85 -15.66
N GLN A 363 -2.24 4.16 -15.36
CA GLN A 363 -3.17 4.55 -14.28
C GLN A 363 -2.51 4.48 -12.91
N LEU A 364 -1.77 3.40 -12.63
CA LEU A 364 -1.03 3.25 -11.38
C LEU A 364 0.08 4.30 -11.25
N HIS A 365 0.78 4.61 -12.34
CA HIS A 365 1.78 5.68 -12.38
C HIS A 365 1.15 7.06 -12.11
N SER A 366 -0.10 7.24 -12.53
CA SER A 366 -0.85 8.48 -12.33
C SER A 366 -1.42 8.65 -10.92
N LEU A 367 -1.30 7.66 -10.03
CA LEU A 367 -1.85 7.75 -8.68
C LEU A 367 -1.13 8.83 -7.86
N PRO A 368 -1.87 9.60 -7.04
CA PRO A 368 -1.27 10.51 -6.07
C PRO A 368 -0.30 9.80 -5.15
N LYS A 369 0.91 10.37 -4.98
CA LYS A 369 1.90 9.95 -3.98
C LYS A 369 2.07 11.07 -2.95
N ASP A 370 2.02 10.77 -1.66
CA ASP A 370 1.98 11.80 -0.61
C ASP A 370 3.24 12.68 -0.57
N ASP A 371 4.43 12.08 -0.76
CA ASP A 371 5.73 12.79 -0.73
C ASP A 371 6.23 13.26 -2.11
N ALA A 372 5.44 13.11 -3.18
CA ALA A 372 5.88 13.52 -4.51
C ALA A 372 5.71 15.03 -4.71
N PRO A 373 6.76 15.77 -5.14
CA PRO A 373 6.67 17.20 -5.41
C PRO A 373 5.78 17.53 -6.61
N ARG A 374 5.46 16.53 -7.44
CA ARG A 374 4.64 16.68 -8.64
C ARG A 374 3.62 15.57 -8.74
N GLN A 375 2.44 15.94 -9.22
CA GLN A 375 1.43 15.02 -9.72
C GLN A 375 1.67 14.79 -11.21
N VAL A 376 1.64 13.53 -11.65
CA VAL A 376 1.80 13.17 -13.07
C VAL A 376 0.56 12.40 -13.51
N TRP A 377 0.09 12.67 -14.72
CA TRP A 377 -0.95 11.89 -15.39
C TRP A 377 -0.44 11.45 -16.76
N VAL A 378 -0.54 10.15 -17.03
CA VAL A 378 -0.16 9.55 -18.31
C VAL A 378 -1.43 9.09 -19.01
N LEU A 379 -1.62 9.52 -20.26
CA LEU A 379 -2.77 9.19 -21.08
C LEU A 379 -2.31 8.77 -22.48
N GLU A 380 -2.91 7.69 -22.98
CA GLU A 380 -2.77 7.22 -24.34
C GLU A 380 -4.13 7.33 -25.03
N LEU A 381 -4.22 8.22 -26.01
CA LEU A 381 -5.48 8.57 -26.68
C LEU A 381 -5.44 8.03 -28.12
N PRO A 382 -6.08 6.89 -28.41
CA PRO A 382 -6.12 6.35 -29.76
C PRO A 382 -7.01 7.21 -30.65
N PHE A 383 -6.64 7.34 -31.92
CA PHE A 383 -7.46 7.98 -32.95
C PHE A 383 -7.28 7.28 -34.30
N LEU A 384 -8.23 7.50 -35.21
CA LEU A 384 -8.12 7.03 -36.58
C LEU A 384 -7.52 8.12 -37.47
N GLN A 385 -6.46 7.77 -38.20
CA GLN A 385 -5.89 8.58 -39.26
C GLN A 385 -5.98 7.84 -40.59
N ASN A 386 -6.80 8.37 -41.51
CA ASN A 386 -7.08 7.74 -42.81
C ASN A 386 -7.53 6.27 -42.65
N GLY A 387 -8.38 6.00 -41.64
CA GLY A 387 -8.86 4.66 -41.31
C GLY A 387 -7.88 3.78 -40.52
N ASN A 388 -6.61 4.17 -40.39
CA ASN A 388 -5.63 3.41 -39.63
C ASN A 388 -5.57 3.90 -38.18
N PRO A 389 -5.53 3.01 -37.17
CA PRO A 389 -5.29 3.41 -35.79
C PRO A 389 -3.91 4.06 -35.60
N ASP A 390 -3.89 5.15 -34.84
CA ASP A 390 -2.69 5.87 -34.40
C ASP A 390 -2.89 6.31 -32.94
N LEU A 391 -1.82 6.77 -32.29
CA LEU A 391 -1.79 7.05 -30.86
C LEU A 391 -1.23 8.45 -30.54
N LEU A 392 -1.95 9.16 -29.69
CA LEU A 392 -1.47 10.39 -29.06
C LEU A 392 -1.09 10.07 -27.61
N GLU A 393 0.19 10.17 -27.28
CA GLU A 393 0.64 10.09 -25.89
C GLU A 393 0.65 11.48 -25.27
N LEU A 394 0.07 11.58 -24.07
CA LEU A 394 -0.04 12.81 -23.32
C LEU A 394 0.40 12.58 -21.88
N VAL A 395 1.44 13.29 -21.45
CA VAL A 395 1.90 13.33 -20.06
C VAL A 395 1.65 14.72 -19.51
N VAL A 396 0.82 14.83 -18.49
CA VAL A 396 0.52 16.09 -17.80
C VAL A 396 1.18 16.05 -16.43
N GLU A 397 1.99 17.05 -16.11
CA GLU A 397 2.59 17.23 -14.80
C GLU A 397 2.09 18.52 -14.16
N HIS A 398 1.84 18.45 -12.86
CA HIS A 398 1.49 19.60 -12.04
C HIS A 398 2.30 19.61 -10.76
N GLU A 399 3.02 20.69 -10.51
CA GLU A 399 3.78 20.87 -9.28
C GLU A 399 2.83 21.09 -8.09
N ARG A 400 3.01 20.30 -7.02
CA ARG A 400 2.23 20.46 -5.79
C ARG A 400 2.90 21.52 -4.93
N GLY A 401 2.21 22.61 -4.65
CA GLY A 401 2.74 23.69 -3.80
C GLY A 401 3.10 23.17 -2.40
N GLY A 402 4.37 23.35 -2.01
CA GLY A 402 4.85 23.12 -0.65
C GLY A 402 4.43 24.25 0.30
N SER A 403 4.39 23.96 1.60
CA SER A 403 3.99 24.88 2.69
C SER A 403 4.87 26.13 2.89
N GLY A 404 5.84 26.37 2.00
CA GLY A 404 6.79 27.48 2.06
C GLY A 404 6.93 28.30 0.79
N ASN A 405 6.07 28.14 -0.23
CA ASN A 405 6.15 28.94 -1.45
C ASN A 405 5.25 30.19 -1.35
N PRO A 406 5.81 31.42 -1.23
CA PRO A 406 5.02 32.64 -1.25
C PRO A 406 4.57 32.91 -2.69
N ALA A 407 3.26 32.84 -2.91
CA ALA A 407 2.55 32.78 -4.19
C ALA A 407 2.44 31.35 -4.76
N GLY A 408 1.19 30.86 -4.85
CA GLY A 408 0.83 29.58 -5.47
C GLY A 408 1.12 29.55 -6.97
N GLN A 409 2.41 29.45 -7.33
CA GLN A 409 2.88 29.25 -8.68
C GLN A 409 2.52 27.83 -9.13
N ASN A 410 1.38 27.70 -9.79
CA ASN A 410 0.93 26.45 -10.42
C ASN A 410 1.73 26.23 -11.70
N ASN A 411 2.81 25.48 -11.62
CA ASN A 411 3.60 25.08 -12.78
C ASN A 411 2.95 23.86 -13.44
N TRP A 412 2.53 24.03 -14.69
CA TRP A 412 1.97 22.96 -15.51
C TRP A 412 2.92 22.62 -16.64
N VAL A 413 3.18 21.33 -16.81
CA VAL A 413 3.95 20.82 -17.93
C VAL A 413 3.08 19.82 -18.68
N VAL A 414 3.04 19.94 -20.00
CA VAL A 414 2.34 19.00 -20.87
C VAL A 414 3.34 18.50 -21.90
N SER A 415 3.64 17.21 -21.87
CA SER A 415 4.45 16.53 -22.88
C SER A 415 3.55 15.74 -23.80
N ILE A 416 3.74 15.90 -25.10
CA ILE A 416 2.95 15.30 -26.16
C ILE A 416 3.90 14.52 -27.05
N THR A 417 3.62 13.25 -27.31
CA THR A 417 4.32 12.45 -28.32
C THR A 417 3.32 11.97 -29.36
N ILE A 418 3.65 12.15 -30.64
CA ILE A 418 2.85 11.71 -31.77
C ILE A 418 3.77 11.36 -32.94
N THR A 419 3.36 10.42 -33.79
CA THR A 419 4.13 10.02 -34.99
C THR A 419 3.29 10.22 -36.25
N PRO A 420 3.09 11.47 -36.72
CA PRO A 420 2.33 11.70 -37.93
C PRO A 420 3.01 11.05 -39.14
N PRO A 421 2.24 10.54 -40.11
CA PRO A 421 2.78 10.07 -41.38
C PRO A 421 3.67 11.12 -42.03
N GLU A 422 4.78 10.68 -42.60
CA GLU A 422 5.76 11.51 -43.33
C GLU A 422 6.55 12.53 -42.48
N LEU A 423 6.29 12.63 -41.17
CA LEU A 423 6.98 13.60 -40.29
C LEU A 423 7.84 12.96 -39.19
N ALA A 424 7.93 11.62 -39.13
CA ALA A 424 8.56 10.90 -38.03
C ALA A 424 7.95 11.28 -36.66
N THR A 425 8.50 10.72 -35.57
CA THR A 425 8.01 11.05 -34.23
C THR A 425 8.36 12.48 -33.86
N ILE A 426 7.37 13.19 -33.32
CA ILE A 426 7.48 14.54 -32.79
C ILE A 426 7.20 14.46 -31.28
N HIS A 427 8.16 14.93 -30.50
CA HIS A 427 7.97 15.20 -29.08
C HIS A 427 7.77 16.69 -28.89
N CYS A 428 6.76 17.10 -28.14
CA CYS A 428 6.49 18.48 -27.81
C CYS A 428 6.34 18.63 -26.30
N LYS A 429 7.08 19.53 -25.68
CA LYS A 429 6.96 19.88 -24.26
C LYS A 429 6.48 21.31 -24.14
N LEU A 430 5.30 21.49 -23.55
CA LEU A 430 4.75 22.77 -23.17
C LEU A 430 4.98 22.97 -21.67
N SER A 431 5.41 24.16 -21.26
CA SER A 431 5.56 24.51 -19.85
C SER A 431 4.93 25.87 -19.61
N CYS A 432 3.92 25.89 -18.74
CA CYS A 432 3.20 27.11 -18.36
C CYS A 432 3.69 27.56 -16.99
N TYR A 433 4.36 28.72 -16.99
CA TYR A 433 4.87 29.36 -15.79
C TYR A 433 4.58 30.86 -15.86
N ASP A 434 4.02 31.41 -14.77
CA ASP A 434 3.69 32.84 -14.66
C ASP A 434 2.84 33.38 -15.85
N GLY A 435 1.88 32.56 -16.30
CA GLY A 435 1.00 32.87 -17.43
C GLY A 435 1.66 32.86 -18.82
N SER A 436 2.96 32.57 -18.90
CA SER A 436 3.69 32.40 -20.17
C SER A 436 3.85 30.92 -20.51
N VAL A 437 3.62 30.58 -21.78
CA VAL A 437 3.71 29.20 -22.30
C VAL A 437 4.97 29.06 -23.13
N ASN A 438 5.95 28.32 -22.60
CA ASN A 438 7.14 27.91 -23.33
C ASN A 438 6.84 26.60 -24.08
N THR A 439 7.40 26.42 -25.27
CA THR A 439 7.18 25.23 -26.10
C THR A 439 8.48 24.78 -26.73
N ARG A 440 8.84 23.51 -26.58
CA ARG A 440 10.00 22.93 -27.23
C ARG A 440 9.60 21.67 -27.98
N PHE A 441 10.07 21.56 -29.22
CA PHE A 441 9.88 20.39 -30.06
C PHE A 441 11.18 19.62 -30.22
N TRP A 442 11.06 18.29 -30.36
CA TRP A 442 12.15 17.41 -30.77
C TRP A 442 11.67 16.44 -31.83
N SER A 443 12.53 16.13 -32.80
CA SER A 443 12.33 15.03 -33.73
C SER A 443 13.68 14.48 -34.18
N GLU A 444 13.75 13.16 -34.42
CA GLU A 444 14.92 12.52 -35.03
C GLU A 444 15.05 12.84 -36.53
N SER A 445 14.05 13.45 -37.15
CA SER A 445 14.10 13.91 -38.54
C SER A 445 14.48 15.39 -38.60
N ALA A 446 15.63 15.69 -39.23
CA ALA A 446 16.07 17.07 -39.47
C ALA A 446 15.08 17.85 -40.35
N GLU A 447 14.51 17.20 -41.37
CA GLU A 447 13.48 17.79 -42.23
C GLU A 447 12.23 18.21 -41.43
N THR A 448 11.82 17.40 -40.47
CA THR A 448 10.69 17.71 -39.58
C THR A 448 11.00 18.91 -38.69
N VAL A 449 12.22 18.97 -38.13
CA VAL A 449 12.67 20.12 -37.32
C VAL A 449 12.66 21.41 -38.13
N GLU A 450 13.14 21.39 -39.37
CA GLU A 450 13.08 22.56 -40.26
C GLU A 450 11.64 22.99 -40.55
N LYS A 451 10.74 22.04 -40.86
CA LYS A 451 9.31 22.31 -41.08
C LYS A 451 8.65 22.95 -39.85
N ILE A 452 8.96 22.47 -38.65
CA ILE A 452 8.45 23.03 -37.39
C ILE A 452 9.00 24.43 -37.17
N ASN A 453 10.32 24.62 -37.28
CA ASN A 453 10.97 25.92 -37.11
C ASN A 453 10.39 26.99 -38.04
N ALA A 454 10.12 26.64 -39.31
CA ALA A 454 9.50 27.52 -40.29
C ALA A 454 8.04 27.93 -39.95
N ARG A 455 7.41 27.28 -38.97
CA ARG A 455 6.00 27.50 -38.58
C ARG A 455 5.83 27.93 -37.11
N LEU A 456 6.90 28.18 -36.37
CA LEU A 456 6.80 28.64 -34.98
C LEU A 456 6.06 29.97 -34.82
N ASP A 457 6.22 30.90 -35.77
CA ASP A 457 5.48 32.17 -35.76
C ASP A 457 3.97 31.97 -35.91
N TYR A 458 3.56 30.96 -36.68
CA TYR A 458 2.15 30.60 -36.80
C TYR A 458 1.62 30.09 -35.45
N LEU A 459 2.36 29.20 -34.78
CA LEU A 459 1.99 28.70 -33.45
C LEU A 459 1.91 29.84 -32.42
N ARG A 460 2.87 30.78 -32.45
CA ARG A 460 2.89 31.97 -31.59
C ARG A 460 1.59 32.78 -31.72
N ARG A 461 1.18 33.10 -32.96
CA ARG A 461 -0.09 33.81 -33.22
C ARG A 461 -1.30 33.02 -32.73
N GLN A 462 -1.31 31.70 -32.94
CA GLN A 462 -2.40 30.85 -32.46
C GLN A 462 -2.51 30.85 -30.93
N PHE A 463 -1.39 30.92 -30.19
CA PHE A 463 -1.43 31.06 -28.73
C PHE A 463 -2.03 32.41 -28.32
N GLU A 464 -1.59 33.51 -28.94
CA GLU A 464 -2.09 34.86 -28.66
C GLU A 464 -3.59 34.99 -28.96
N GLU A 465 -4.06 34.46 -30.09
CA GLU A 465 -5.49 34.43 -30.46
C GLU A 465 -6.35 33.65 -29.46
N LYS A 466 -5.77 32.68 -28.74
CA LYS A 466 -6.44 31.92 -27.69
C LYS A 466 -6.22 32.52 -26.29
N GLY A 467 -5.62 33.69 -26.19
CA GLY A 467 -5.39 34.42 -24.93
C GLY A 467 -4.22 33.90 -24.10
N LEU A 468 -3.35 33.08 -24.69
CA LEU A 468 -2.11 32.61 -24.05
C LEU A 468 -0.96 33.58 -24.36
N LYS A 469 -0.04 33.77 -23.40
CA LYS A 469 1.19 34.54 -23.65
C LYS A 469 2.28 33.59 -24.14
N PRO A 470 2.73 33.66 -25.40
CA PRO A 470 3.77 32.79 -25.91
C PRO A 470 5.14 33.20 -25.34
N GLY A 471 5.83 32.25 -24.73
CA GLY A 471 7.20 32.42 -24.24
C GLY A 471 8.24 31.99 -25.28
N PHE A 472 9.24 31.26 -24.80
CA PHE A 472 10.28 30.66 -25.62
C PHE A 472 9.72 29.52 -26.48
N MET A 473 10.08 29.49 -27.76
CA MET A 473 9.65 28.46 -28.72
C MET A 473 10.83 28.03 -29.59
N ASP A 474 11.15 26.73 -29.62
CA ASP A 474 12.20 26.17 -30.48
C ASP A 474 11.90 24.72 -30.91
N ALA A 475 12.59 24.27 -31.96
CA ALA A 475 12.62 22.87 -32.36
C ALA A 475 14.06 22.39 -32.49
N GLN A 476 14.34 21.21 -31.92
CA GLN A 476 15.67 20.61 -31.85
C GLN A 476 15.70 19.23 -32.51
N HIS A 477 16.83 18.87 -33.09
CA HIS A 477 17.04 17.52 -33.62
C HIS A 477 17.38 16.54 -32.48
N GLY A 478 16.79 15.35 -32.51
CA GLY A 478 16.98 14.29 -31.52
C GLY A 478 15.73 14.01 -30.68
N LYS A 479 15.95 13.59 -29.43
CA LYS A 479 14.90 13.28 -28.44
C LYS A 479 15.01 14.21 -27.24
N PRO A 480 13.90 14.49 -26.53
CA PRO A 480 14.00 15.19 -25.25
C PRO A 480 14.92 14.40 -24.32
N ALA A 481 15.76 15.10 -23.55
CA ALA A 481 16.52 14.47 -22.48
C ALA A 481 15.52 13.80 -21.53
N GLN A 482 15.59 12.47 -21.41
CA GLN A 482 14.74 11.72 -20.49
C GLN A 482 15.17 12.07 -19.06
N GLU A 483 14.54 13.08 -18.46
CA GLU A 483 14.56 13.22 -16.99
C GLU A 483 13.62 12.21 -16.33
N HIS A 484 12.72 11.59 -17.10
CA HIS A 484 11.75 10.63 -16.60
C HIS A 484 11.64 9.45 -17.58
N SER A 485 12.32 8.34 -17.28
CA SER A 485 11.84 7.05 -17.77
C SER A 485 10.43 6.86 -17.19
N PRO A 486 9.42 6.50 -18.00
CA PRO A 486 8.05 6.23 -17.53
C PRO A 486 7.95 4.98 -16.63
N ILE A 487 9.08 4.34 -16.34
CA ILE A 487 9.22 3.25 -15.39
C ILE A 487 10.27 3.71 -14.37
N ALA A 488 9.87 4.56 -13.44
CA ALA A 488 10.59 4.62 -12.17
C ALA A 488 10.45 3.22 -11.56
N SER A 489 11.53 2.45 -11.57
CA SER A 489 11.63 1.23 -10.79
C SER A 489 11.18 1.51 -9.35
N PRO A 490 10.58 0.55 -8.63
CA PRO A 490 10.22 0.70 -7.22
C PRO A 490 11.47 0.72 -6.32
N GLN A 491 12.43 1.58 -6.62
CA GLN A 491 13.69 1.74 -5.89
C GLN A 491 13.51 2.35 -4.51
N SER A 492 12.29 2.70 -4.10
CA SER A 492 12.01 3.06 -2.71
C SER A 492 11.70 1.85 -1.80
N LEU A 493 11.76 0.61 -2.31
CA LEU A 493 11.57 -0.61 -1.48
C LEU A 493 12.82 -1.50 -1.36
N LEU A 494 13.90 -1.16 -2.06
CA LEU A 494 15.22 -1.77 -1.87
C LEU A 494 16.10 -0.79 -1.09
N SER A 495 15.84 -0.67 0.22
CA SER A 495 16.89 -0.26 1.14
C SER A 495 17.89 -1.40 1.21
N GLU A 496 18.83 -1.43 0.26
CA GLU A 496 20.03 -2.25 0.35
C GLU A 496 20.88 -1.66 1.49
N LYS A 497 20.88 -2.36 2.62
CA LYS A 497 21.76 -2.08 3.74
C LYS A 497 23.15 -2.56 3.30
N VAL A 498 24.07 -1.60 3.23
CA VAL A 498 25.49 -1.68 2.81
C VAL A 498 26.18 -3.00 3.16
#